data_AF-A0A953Z909-F1
#
_entry.id   AF-A0A953Z909-F1
#
_cell.length_a   1.000
_cell.length_b   1.000
_cell.length_c   1.000
_cell.angle_alpha   90.00
_cell.angle_beta   90.00
_cell.angle_gamma   90.00
#
_symmetry.space_group_name_H-M   'P 1'
#
loop_
_entity.id
_entity.type
_entity.pdbx_description
1 polymer ?
#
loop_
_entity_poly.entity_id
_entity_poly.type
_entity_poly.pdbx_seq_one_letter_code
_entity_poly.pdbx_strand_id
1 'polypeptide(L)' 'GVYRDNRHLSLERADAVARYLIEKCGVSDSKLAVIGFGQFDPRIDGNSDSAKQRNRRVEIVVGEKL' A
#
# COMPACT_ATOMS: atom_id res chain seq x y z
N GLY A 1 -13.00 3.55 14.08
CA GLY A 1 -12.35 2.34 13.55
C GLY A 1 -10.99 2.17 14.21
N VAL A 2 -10.33 1.02 14.04
CA VAL A 2 -9.03 0.73 14.68
C VAL A 2 -7.89 1.64 14.16
N TYR A 3 -8.02 2.18 12.96
CA TYR A 3 -7.04 3.06 12.34
C TYR A 3 -7.37 4.55 12.56
N ARG A 4 -6.34 5.32 12.92
CA ARG A 4 -6.37 6.79 13.07
C ARG A 4 -6.92 7.56 11.86
N ASP A 5 -6.47 7.21 10.66
CA ASP A 5 -6.89 7.85 9.40
C ASP A 5 -6.66 6.92 8.20
N ASN A 6 -7.01 7.37 6.99
CA ASN A 6 -6.80 6.62 5.76
C ASN A 6 -5.32 6.41 5.43
N ARG A 7 -4.42 7.27 5.91
CA ARG A 7 -2.99 7.14 5.69
C ARG A 7 -2.43 5.98 6.51
N HIS A 8 -2.78 5.92 7.79
CA HIS A 8 -2.48 4.80 8.68
C HIS A 8 -3.08 3.49 8.14
N LEU A 9 -4.34 3.48 7.72
CA LEU A 9 -4.95 2.30 7.10
C LEU A 9 -4.18 1.83 5.84
N SER A 10 -3.74 2.76 4.99
CA SER A 10 -2.97 2.39 3.79
C SER A 10 -1.57 1.86 4.13
N LEU A 11 -0.93 2.40 5.17
CA LEU A 11 0.36 1.93 5.66
C LEU A 11 0.27 0.50 6.16
N GLU A 12 -0.73 0.20 7.00
CA GLU A 12 -0.95 -1.14 7.56
C GLU A 12 -1.26 -2.19 6.47
N ARG A 13 -1.97 -1.80 5.40
CA ARG A 13 -2.19 -2.67 4.24
C ARG A 13 -0.90 -2.97 3.49
N ALA A 14 -0.07 -1.96 3.27
CA ALA A 14 1.21 -2.13 2.61
C ALA A 14 2.17 -2.97 3.46
N ASP A 15 2.19 -2.78 4.79
CA ASP A 15 2.97 -3.58 5.73
C ASP A 15 2.54 -5.07 5.70
N ALA A 16 1.23 -5.34 5.67
CA ALA A 16 0.73 -6.71 5.55
C ALA A 16 1.22 -7.43 4.28
N VAL A 17 1.30 -6.71 3.15
CA VAL A 17 1.86 -7.26 1.90
C VAL A 17 3.37 -7.48 2.03
N ALA A 18 4.10 -6.54 2.61
CA ALA A 18 5.54 -6.68 2.84
C ALA A 18 5.86 -7.91 3.71
N ARG A 19 5.12 -8.10 4.82
CA ARG A 19 5.25 -9.29 5.67
C ARG A 19 4.99 -10.57 4.89
N TYR A 20 3.95 -10.61 4.05
CA TYR A 20 3.70 -11.76 3.20
C TYR A 20 4.87 -12.06 2.26
N LEU A 21 5.45 -11.03 1.62
CA LEU A 21 6.61 -11.20 0.73
C LEU A 21 7.84 -11.71 1.47
N ILE A 22 8.07 -11.26 2.71
CA ILE A 22 9.17 -11.73 3.54
C ILE A 22 8.93 -13.18 3.96
N GLU A 23 7.79 -13.45 4.61
CA GLU A 23 7.51 -14.73 5.27
C GLU A 23 7.19 -15.86 4.31
N LYS A 24 6.53 -15.55 3.18
CA LYS A 24 6.04 -16.57 2.23
C LYS A 24 6.81 -16.60 0.93
N CYS A 25 7.46 -15.50 0.53
CA CYS A 25 8.21 -15.43 -0.73
C CYS A 25 9.73 -15.32 -0.54
N GLY A 26 10.22 -15.16 0.69
CA GLY A 26 11.66 -15.10 0.98
C GLY A 26 12.33 -13.81 0.50
N VAL A 27 11.56 -12.74 0.29
CA VAL A 27 12.13 -11.42 -0.02
C VAL A 27 12.86 -10.89 1.21
N SER A 28 14.12 -10.46 1.05
CA SER A 28 14.86 -9.85 2.15
C SER A 28 14.19 -8.53 2.56
N ASP A 29 13.94 -8.38 3.86
CA ASP A 29 13.41 -7.15 4.47
C ASP A 29 14.23 -5.90 4.06
N SER A 30 15.56 -6.04 3.97
CA SER A 30 16.47 -4.96 3.53
C SER A 30 16.25 -4.45 2.09
N LYS A 31 15.43 -5.15 1.29
CA LYS A 31 15.06 -4.77 -0.07
C LYS A 31 13.67 -4.15 -0.18
N LEU A 32 12.93 -4.03 0.93
CA LEU A 32 11.57 -3.51 0.94
C LEU A 32 11.51 -2.15 1.62
N ALA A 33 10.69 -1.28 1.05
CA ALA A 33 10.26 -0.04 1.69
C ALA A 33 8.74 0.01 1.63
N VAL A 34 8.12 0.39 2.75
CA VAL A 34 6.66 0.43 2.89
C VAL A 34 6.22 1.89 3.03
N ILE A 35 5.26 2.31 2.20
CA ILE A 35 4.75 3.69 2.18
C ILE A 35 3.22 3.66 2.16
N GLY A 36 2.60 4.52 2.97
CA GLY A 36 1.15 4.75 2.98
C GLY A 36 0.76 6.12 2.43
N PHE A 37 0.07 6.15 1.29
CA PHE A 37 -0.42 7.38 0.64
C PHE A 37 -1.82 7.80 1.08
N GLY A 38 -2.60 6.91 1.70
CA GLY A 38 -3.99 7.16 2.03
C GLY A 38 -4.82 7.50 0.79
N GLN A 39 -5.48 8.66 0.82
CA GLN A 39 -6.30 9.17 -0.29
C GLN A 39 -5.58 10.19 -1.17
N PHE A 40 -4.29 10.47 -0.90
CA PHE A 40 -3.56 11.58 -1.50
C PHE A 40 -2.89 11.25 -2.83
N ASP A 41 -2.94 9.98 -3.26
CA ASP A 41 -2.48 9.51 -4.58
C ASP A 41 -3.58 8.69 -5.28
N PRO A 42 -4.64 9.34 -5.79
CA PRO A 42 -5.72 8.67 -6.50
C PRO A 42 -5.27 8.28 -7.92
N ARG A 43 -5.59 7.04 -8.33
CA ARG A 43 -5.41 6.61 -9.73
C ARG A 43 -6.55 7.09 -10.62
N ILE A 44 -7.74 7.23 -10.03
CA ILE A 44 -8.97 7.63 -10.69
C ILE A 44 -9.61 8.75 -9.87
N ASP A 45 -9.94 9.86 -10.53
CA ASP A 45 -10.62 10.97 -9.87
C ASP A 45 -12.09 10.65 -9.54
N GLY A 46 -12.61 11.36 -8.54
CA GLY A 46 -14.02 11.32 -8.17
C GLY A 46 -14.34 10.37 -7.01
N ASN A 47 -15.62 10.38 -6.62
CA ASN A 47 -16.11 9.80 -5.37
C ASN A 47 -17.12 8.65 -5.55
N SER A 48 -17.30 8.16 -6.78
CA SER A 48 -18.16 7.00 -7.04
C SER A 48 -17.61 5.74 -6.38
N ASP A 49 -18.46 4.75 -6.12
CA ASP A 49 -18.02 3.50 -5.51
C ASP A 49 -17.01 2.75 -6.40
N SER A 50 -17.16 2.84 -7.72
CA SER A 50 -16.21 2.29 -8.69
C SER A 50 -14.87 3.03 -8.70
N ALA A 51 -14.84 4.36 -8.52
CA ALA A 51 -13.60 5.12 -8.36
C ALA A 51 -12.91 4.76 -7.05
N LYS A 52 -13.65 4.75 -5.93
CA LYS A 52 -13.13 4.35 -4.62
C LYS A 52 -12.58 2.93 -4.62
N GLN A 53 -13.24 1.98 -5.29
CA GLN A 53 -12.75 0.60 -5.39
C GLN A 53 -11.43 0.53 -6.13
N ARG A 54 -11.28 1.24 -7.24
CA ARG A 54 -10.02 1.32 -8.00
C ARG A 54 -8.89 2.01 -7.22
N ASN A 55 -9.21 2.99 -6.38
CA ASN A 55 -8.21 3.70 -5.57
C ASN A 55 -7.75 2.92 -4.33
N ARG A 56 -8.57 2.00 -3.80
CA ARG A 56 -8.19 1.12 -2.67
C ARG A 56 -7.30 -0.03 -3.17
N ARG A 57 -6.02 0.25 -3.36
CA ARG A 57 -5.02 -0.67 -3.92
C ARG A 57 -3.71 -0.65 -3.13
N VAL A 58 -2.89 -1.67 -3.33
CA VAL A 58 -1.46 -1.70 -2.97
C VAL A 58 -0.69 -1.85 -4.28
N GLU A 59 0.34 -1.04 -4.49
CA GLU A 59 1.22 -1.11 -5.66
C GLU A 59 2.60 -1.60 -5.23
N ILE A 60 3.21 -2.49 -6.03
CA ILE A 60 4.57 -2.98 -5.82
C ILE A 60 5.41 -2.45 -6.98
N VAL A 61 6.42 -1.64 -6.66
CA VAL A 61 7.35 -1.08 -7.65
C VAL A 61 8.70 -1.77 -7.46
N VAL A 62 9.25 -2.30 -8.54
CA VAL A 62 10.56 -2.97 -8.56
C VAL A 62 11.52 -2.11 -9.36
N GLY A 63 12.64 -1.74 -8.76
CA GLY A 63 13.65 -0.89 -9.38
C GLY A 63 15.01 -1.06 -8.71
N GLU A 64 15.97 -0.27 -9.20
CA GLU A 64 17.29 -0.14 -8.59
C GLU A 64 17.17 0.52 -7.20
N LYS A 65 18.21 0.33 -6.36
CA LYS A 65 18.26 0.96 -5.04
C LYS A 65 18.21 2.49 -5.20
N LEU A 66 17.35 3.16 -4.42
CA LEU A 66 17.37 4.62 -4.28
C LEU A 66 18.73 5.12 -3.81
#